data_AF-A0A483UW63-F1
#
_entry.id   AF-A0A483UW63-F1
#
_cell.length_a   1.000
_cell.length_b   1.000
_cell.length_c   1.000
_cell.angle_alpha   90.00
_cell.angle_beta   90.00
_cell.angle_gamma   90.00
#
_symmetry.space_group_name_H-M   'P 1'
#
loop_
_entity.id
_entity.type
_entity.pdbx_description
1 polymer ?
#
loop_
_entity_poly.entity_id
_entity_poly.type
_entity_poly.pdbx_seq_one_letter_code
_entity_poly.pdbx_strand_id
1 'polypeptide(L)'
;VAHLAFYDINGNMLSRLTGIIAGQPFTTPVNTFSLAFSQTLSTGKGGQMLVRGESMPDSYRSFGAVDAATAKRAAMTGALDADYRLSPLVRNLFDKNRVNEGYALSTNGTLTPNVAYFVTDYIPVMPGAEYILSSGTQVLCFYDQDMAKTSHISIGSATAFTVPEGSFYLRFQSTPLTAKDALMLIRGTALPSAYIGFGTLTTAEVTTLSQGIAWGVLD
;
A
#
# COMPACT_ATOMS: atom_id res chain seq x y z
N VAL A 1 -27.44 -26.78 -18.38
CA VAL A 1 -26.59 -27.10 -17.21
C VAL A 1 -25.23 -26.47 -17.45
N ALA A 2 -24.69 -25.77 -16.45
CA ALA A 2 -23.35 -25.20 -16.58
C ALA A 2 -22.28 -26.20 -16.12
N HIS A 3 -21.16 -26.21 -16.82
CA HIS A 3 -20.01 -27.06 -16.52
C HIS A 3 -18.73 -26.22 -16.48
N LEU A 4 -17.79 -26.63 -15.64
CA LEU A 4 -16.40 -26.17 -15.65
C LEU A 4 -15.50 -27.36 -15.98
N ALA A 5 -14.52 -27.15 -16.84
CA ALA A 5 -13.45 -28.11 -17.13
C ALA A 5 -12.10 -27.44 -16.86
N PHE A 6 -11.21 -28.16 -16.18
CA PHE A 6 -9.88 -27.68 -15.83
C PHE A 6 -8.83 -28.43 -16.64
N TYR A 7 -7.82 -27.73 -17.10
CA TYR A 7 -6.76 -28.26 -17.95
C TYR A 7 -5.38 -27.92 -17.40
N ASP A 8 -4.43 -28.82 -17.61
CA ASP A 8 -3.01 -28.56 -17.35
C ASP A 8 -2.41 -27.60 -18.38
N ILE A 9 -1.12 -27.30 -18.24
CA ILE A 9 -0.38 -26.40 -19.14
C ILE A 9 -0.27 -26.93 -20.58
N ASN A 10 -0.39 -28.25 -20.77
CA ASN A 10 -0.34 -28.89 -22.07
C ASN A 10 -1.75 -29.04 -22.72
N GLY A 11 -2.80 -28.57 -22.03
CA GLY A 11 -4.18 -28.68 -22.48
C GLY A 11 -4.84 -30.03 -22.17
N ASN A 12 -4.24 -30.89 -21.35
CA ASN A 12 -4.88 -32.13 -20.91
C ASN A 12 -5.92 -31.82 -19.83
N MET A 13 -7.12 -32.41 -19.94
CA MET A 13 -8.17 -32.21 -18.94
C MET A 13 -7.80 -32.89 -17.62
N LEU A 14 -7.73 -32.12 -16.54
CA LEU A 14 -7.48 -32.58 -15.19
C LEU A 14 -8.77 -33.09 -14.53
N SER A 15 -9.83 -32.27 -14.55
CA SER A 15 -11.13 -32.65 -14.00
C SER A 15 -12.25 -31.75 -14.52
N ARG A 16 -13.50 -32.07 -14.15
CA ARG A 16 -14.68 -31.27 -14.47
C ARG A 16 -15.60 -31.11 -13.25
N LEU A 17 -16.30 -29.98 -13.18
CA LEU A 17 -17.42 -29.76 -12.26
C LEU A 17 -18.72 -29.60 -13.06
N THR A 18 -19.81 -30.11 -12.49
CA THR A 18 -21.15 -30.06 -13.09
C THR A 18 -22.13 -29.37 -12.14
N GLY A 19 -23.20 -28.79 -12.69
CA GLY A 19 -24.26 -28.17 -11.89
C GLY A 19 -23.84 -26.88 -11.17
N ILE A 20 -22.79 -26.21 -11.64
CA ILE A 20 -22.32 -24.95 -11.05
C ILE A 20 -23.34 -23.84 -11.31
N ILE A 21 -23.64 -23.05 -10.28
CA ILE A 21 -24.54 -21.89 -10.35
C ILE A 21 -23.73 -20.60 -10.16
N ALA A 22 -24.22 -19.49 -10.71
CA ALA A 22 -23.56 -18.19 -10.61
C ALA A 22 -23.38 -17.78 -9.13
N GLY A 23 -22.19 -17.25 -8.80
CA GLY A 23 -21.87 -16.82 -7.44
C GLY A 23 -21.42 -17.91 -6.48
N GLN A 24 -21.44 -19.18 -6.87
CA GLN A 24 -20.83 -20.24 -6.07
C GLN A 24 -19.32 -20.29 -6.31
N PRO A 25 -18.50 -20.12 -5.25
CA PRO A 25 -17.05 -20.24 -5.38
C PRO A 25 -16.65 -21.69 -5.68
N PHE A 26 -15.53 -21.86 -6.37
CA PHE A 26 -14.94 -23.18 -6.63
C PHE A 26 -13.42 -23.10 -6.53
N THR A 27 -12.78 -24.22 -6.20
CA THR A 27 -11.32 -24.34 -6.14
C THR A 27 -10.82 -25.09 -7.36
N THR A 28 -9.79 -24.56 -8.02
CA THR A 28 -9.12 -25.26 -9.12
C THR A 28 -8.26 -26.41 -8.57
N PRO A 29 -8.25 -27.59 -9.21
CA PRO A 29 -7.30 -28.65 -8.90
C PRO A 29 -5.84 -28.18 -8.98
N VAL A 30 -4.94 -28.87 -8.29
CA VAL A 30 -3.49 -28.66 -8.45
C VAL A 30 -3.09 -28.79 -9.92
N ASN A 31 -2.12 -27.98 -10.37
CA ASN A 31 -1.63 -27.91 -11.76
C ASN A 31 -2.63 -27.40 -12.81
N THR A 32 -3.78 -26.85 -12.40
CA THR A 32 -4.67 -26.17 -13.35
C THR A 32 -3.98 -24.94 -13.94
N PHE A 33 -3.86 -24.89 -15.27
CA PHE A 33 -3.33 -23.74 -16.01
C PHE A 33 -4.43 -22.97 -16.72
N SER A 34 -5.42 -23.68 -17.28
CA SER A 34 -6.55 -23.06 -17.95
C SER A 34 -7.86 -23.73 -17.56
N LEU A 35 -8.97 -23.03 -17.78
CA LEU A 35 -10.30 -23.56 -17.57
C LEU A 35 -11.23 -23.17 -18.71
N ALA A 36 -12.21 -24.02 -18.98
CA ALA A 36 -13.31 -23.74 -19.89
C ALA A 36 -14.62 -23.86 -19.13
N PHE A 37 -15.60 -23.04 -19.49
CA PHE A 37 -16.96 -23.17 -18.98
C PHE A 37 -17.95 -23.29 -20.14
N SER A 38 -19.05 -23.99 -19.88
CA SER A 38 -20.19 -24.08 -20.80
C SER A 38 -21.47 -23.73 -20.05
N GLN A 39 -22.45 -23.16 -20.76
CA GLN A 39 -23.81 -22.97 -20.26
C GLN A 39 -24.82 -23.19 -21.40
N THR A 40 -26.08 -23.48 -21.05
CA THR A 40 -27.18 -23.55 -22.03
C THR A 40 -27.37 -22.18 -22.70
N LEU A 41 -27.68 -22.19 -24.01
CA LEU A 41 -27.62 -21.05 -24.94
C LEU A 41 -27.99 -19.66 -24.37
N SER A 42 -26.97 -18.79 -24.35
CA SER A 42 -26.93 -17.41 -24.86
C SER A 42 -27.76 -16.24 -24.27
N THR A 43 -28.53 -16.35 -23.19
CA THR A 43 -29.08 -15.11 -22.56
C THR A 43 -28.06 -14.34 -21.70
N GLY A 44 -26.91 -14.95 -21.37
CA GLY A 44 -25.94 -14.37 -20.43
C GLY A 44 -24.51 -14.17 -20.95
N LYS A 45 -24.24 -14.38 -22.25
CA LYS A 45 -22.86 -14.33 -22.81
C LYS A 45 -22.17 -12.97 -22.55
N GLY A 46 -22.90 -11.87 -22.68
CA GLY A 46 -22.36 -10.52 -22.45
C GLY A 46 -22.13 -10.15 -20.99
N GLY A 47 -22.67 -10.93 -20.05
CA GLY A 47 -22.52 -10.73 -18.60
C GLY A 47 -21.64 -11.78 -17.92
N GLN A 48 -21.07 -12.72 -18.67
CA GLN A 48 -20.26 -13.80 -18.13
C GLN A 48 -18.86 -13.30 -17.78
N MET A 49 -18.49 -13.42 -16.51
CA MET A 49 -17.15 -13.08 -16.01
C MET A 49 -16.65 -14.17 -15.08
N LEU A 50 -15.33 -14.35 -15.09
CA LEU A 50 -14.60 -15.19 -14.15
C LEU A 50 -13.74 -14.25 -13.30
N VAL A 51 -13.94 -14.28 -11.99
CA VAL A 51 -13.20 -13.46 -11.03
C VAL A 51 -12.56 -14.35 -9.97
N ARG A 52 -11.40 -13.94 -9.45
CA ARG A 52 -10.79 -14.58 -8.29
C ARG A 52 -11.40 -13.98 -7.02
N GLY A 53 -11.88 -14.83 -6.11
CA GLY A 53 -12.46 -14.41 -4.83
C GLY A 53 -13.58 -15.34 -4.36
N GLU A 54 -14.21 -14.98 -3.24
CA GLU A 54 -15.30 -15.74 -2.62
C GLU A 54 -16.69 -15.14 -2.87
N SER A 55 -16.77 -13.95 -3.49
CA SER A 55 -18.02 -13.25 -3.79
C SER A 55 -18.03 -12.64 -5.20
N MET A 56 -19.23 -12.43 -5.75
CA MET A 56 -19.41 -11.74 -7.03
C MET A 56 -19.33 -10.22 -6.85
N PRO A 57 -18.77 -9.48 -7.83
CA PRO A 57 -18.79 -8.02 -7.81
C PRO A 57 -20.20 -7.48 -8.07
N ASP A 58 -20.50 -6.26 -7.58
CA ASP A 58 -21.80 -5.59 -7.76
C ASP A 58 -22.12 -5.23 -9.23
N SER A 59 -21.15 -5.37 -10.15
CA SER A 59 -21.30 -5.07 -11.57
C SER A 59 -20.38 -5.91 -12.46
N TYR A 60 -20.74 -6.04 -13.74
CA TYR A 60 -19.98 -6.78 -14.75
C TYR A 60 -18.57 -6.21 -14.96
N ARG A 61 -17.59 -7.11 -15.09
CA ARG A 61 -16.20 -6.78 -15.45
C ARG A 61 -15.81 -7.47 -16.77
N SER A 62 -15.41 -6.66 -17.74
CA SER A 62 -14.94 -7.16 -19.04
C SER A 62 -13.59 -7.89 -18.92
N PHE A 63 -13.32 -8.77 -19.87
CA PHE A 63 -12.02 -9.45 -19.97
C PHE A 63 -10.87 -8.44 -20.02
N GLY A 64 -9.82 -8.66 -19.20
CA GLY A 64 -8.67 -7.77 -19.10
C GLY A 64 -8.87 -6.51 -18.24
N ALA A 65 -10.07 -6.29 -17.69
CA ALA A 65 -10.28 -5.24 -16.70
C ALA A 65 -9.49 -5.58 -15.43
N VAL A 66 -8.45 -4.80 -15.14
CA VAL A 66 -7.76 -4.84 -13.86
C VAL A 66 -8.78 -4.46 -12.79
N ASP A 67 -8.88 -5.24 -11.71
CA ASP A 67 -9.77 -4.84 -10.62
C ASP A 67 -9.36 -3.46 -10.08
N ALA A 68 -10.34 -2.67 -9.65
CA ALA A 68 -10.07 -1.31 -9.20
C ALA A 68 -9.05 -1.26 -8.05
N ALA A 69 -8.95 -2.31 -7.22
CA ALA A 69 -7.98 -2.37 -6.14
C ALA A 69 -6.57 -2.58 -6.70
N THR A 70 -6.35 -3.59 -7.55
CA THR A 70 -5.10 -3.87 -8.27
C THR A 70 -4.67 -2.69 -9.16
N ALA A 71 -5.61 -2.00 -9.82
CA ALA A 71 -5.33 -0.80 -10.60
C ALA A 71 -4.91 0.36 -9.70
N LYS A 72 -5.59 0.58 -8.57
CA LYS A 72 -5.18 1.58 -7.56
C LYS A 72 -3.81 1.27 -6.97
N ARG A 73 -3.55 0.01 -6.64
CA ARG A 73 -2.24 -0.51 -6.21
C ARG A 73 -1.16 -0.21 -7.23
N ALA A 74 -1.36 -0.61 -8.49
CA ALA A 74 -0.39 -0.38 -9.55
C ALA A 74 -0.18 1.11 -9.83
N ALA A 75 -1.23 1.92 -9.78
CA ALA A 75 -1.16 3.37 -9.93
C ALA A 75 -0.47 4.05 -8.74
N MET A 76 -0.71 3.58 -7.51
CA MET A 76 -0.10 4.12 -6.29
C MET A 76 1.35 3.71 -6.17
N THR A 77 1.69 2.44 -6.42
CA THR A 77 3.07 1.98 -6.57
C THR A 77 3.76 2.73 -7.69
N GLY A 78 3.12 2.87 -8.86
CA GLY A 78 3.68 3.61 -10.00
C GLY A 78 3.86 5.11 -9.73
N ALA A 79 2.95 5.75 -9.00
CA ALA A 79 3.08 7.16 -8.61
C ALA A 79 4.17 7.37 -7.56
N LEU A 80 4.27 6.48 -6.56
CA LEU A 80 5.34 6.50 -5.56
C LEU A 80 6.70 6.17 -6.20
N ASP A 81 6.76 5.21 -7.13
CA ASP A 81 7.97 4.89 -7.89
C ASP A 81 8.33 6.00 -8.88
N ALA A 82 7.37 6.67 -9.50
CA ALA A 82 7.64 7.79 -10.41
C ALA A 82 8.13 9.02 -9.65
N ASP A 83 7.48 9.40 -8.54
CA ASP A 83 7.95 10.46 -7.64
C ASP A 83 9.37 10.17 -7.13
N TYR A 84 9.66 8.90 -6.85
CA TYR A 84 10.96 8.41 -6.38
C TYR A 84 12.04 8.35 -7.48
N ARG A 85 11.72 7.84 -8.67
CA ARG A 85 12.66 7.78 -9.82
C ARG A 85 12.98 9.16 -10.37
N LEU A 86 12.12 10.14 -10.13
CA LEU A 86 12.31 11.53 -10.50
C LEU A 86 12.96 12.38 -9.39
N SER A 87 13.24 11.82 -8.20
CA SER A 87 13.75 12.59 -7.08
C SER A 87 14.65 11.74 -6.16
N PRO A 88 16.00 11.82 -6.27
CA PRO A 88 16.93 11.25 -5.29
C PRO A 88 16.94 12.03 -3.95
N LEU A 89 15.90 12.82 -3.70
CA LEU A 89 15.88 13.85 -2.67
C LEU A 89 15.26 13.34 -1.37
N VAL A 90 15.92 13.65 -0.25
CA VAL A 90 15.47 13.35 1.09
C VAL A 90 14.28 14.24 1.43
N ARG A 91 13.16 13.63 1.83
CA ARG A 91 11.91 14.30 2.17
C ARG A 91 11.40 13.80 3.51
N ASN A 92 10.90 14.71 4.34
CA ASN A 92 10.08 14.34 5.50
C ASN A 92 8.65 14.06 5.07
N LEU A 93 8.18 12.85 5.38
CA LEU A 93 6.84 12.34 5.06
C LEU A 93 5.83 12.60 6.18
N PHE A 94 6.27 13.11 7.33
CA PHE A 94 5.40 13.44 8.45
C PHE A 94 4.86 14.88 8.33
N ASP A 95 3.54 15.01 8.23
CA ASP A 95 2.83 16.29 8.28
C ASP A 95 2.26 16.54 9.69
N LYS A 96 2.87 17.49 10.41
CA LYS A 96 2.47 17.87 11.77
C LYS A 96 1.08 18.52 11.87
N ASN A 97 0.52 19.02 10.77
CA ASN A 97 -0.77 19.70 10.76
C ASN A 97 -1.95 18.75 10.57
N ARG A 98 -1.69 17.47 10.23
CA ARG A 98 -2.70 16.44 9.97
C ARG A 98 -2.78 15.38 11.07
N VAL A 99 -2.23 15.67 12.25
CA VAL A 99 -2.25 14.74 13.37
C VAL A 99 -3.59 14.79 14.12
N ASN A 100 -4.00 13.64 14.65
CA ASN A 100 -5.11 13.52 15.59
C ASN A 100 -4.56 13.67 17.01
N GLU A 101 -4.52 14.90 17.52
CA GLU A 101 -4.16 15.17 18.90
C GLU A 101 -5.25 14.68 19.86
N GLY A 102 -4.85 14.30 21.06
CA GLY A 102 -5.75 13.79 22.08
C GLY A 102 -6.12 12.32 21.93
N TYR A 103 -5.38 11.58 21.10
CA TYR A 103 -5.56 10.16 20.89
C TYR A 103 -4.22 9.41 20.94
N ALA A 104 -4.28 8.20 21.46
CA ALA A 104 -3.26 7.17 21.35
C ALA A 104 -3.67 6.13 20.29
N LEU A 105 -2.69 5.52 19.63
CA LEU A 105 -2.88 4.43 18.70
C LEU A 105 -2.72 3.09 19.42
N SER A 106 -3.72 2.22 19.30
CA SER A 106 -3.65 0.84 19.78
C SER A 106 -3.05 -0.09 18.72
N THR A 107 -2.50 -1.23 19.12
CA THR A 107 -1.83 -2.21 18.23
C THR A 107 -2.77 -2.88 17.22
N ASN A 108 -4.08 -2.81 17.46
CA ASN A 108 -5.14 -3.20 16.52
C ASN A 108 -5.46 -2.10 15.48
N GLY A 109 -4.81 -0.94 15.54
CA GLY A 109 -5.00 0.18 14.63
C GLY A 109 -6.12 1.15 15.01
N THR A 110 -6.78 0.98 16.16
CA THR A 110 -7.85 1.87 16.63
C THR A 110 -7.31 3.05 17.44
N LEU A 111 -8.05 4.15 17.43
CA LEU A 111 -7.74 5.32 18.26
C LEU A 111 -8.42 5.21 19.63
N THR A 112 -7.65 5.48 20.68
CA THR A 112 -8.13 5.56 22.07
C THR A 112 -7.91 6.97 22.58
N PRO A 113 -8.90 7.63 23.21
CA PRO A 113 -8.71 8.97 23.77
C PRO A 113 -7.55 9.02 24.78
N ASN A 114 -6.59 9.92 24.55
CA ASN A 114 -5.48 10.21 25.45
C ASN A 114 -4.87 11.59 25.11
N VAL A 115 -5.10 12.59 25.97
CA VAL A 115 -4.70 13.99 25.77
C VAL A 115 -3.18 14.22 25.66
N ALA A 116 -2.37 13.29 26.15
CA ALA A 116 -0.91 13.41 26.11
C ALA A 116 -0.29 12.97 24.76
N TYR A 117 -1.08 12.37 23.88
CA TYR A 117 -0.61 11.74 22.65
C TYR A 117 -1.24 12.39 21.42
N PHE A 118 -0.55 12.24 20.30
CA PHE A 118 -1.11 12.43 18.97
C PHE A 118 -0.86 11.19 18.12
N VAL A 119 -1.71 10.98 17.12
CA VAL A 119 -1.54 9.95 16.10
C VAL A 119 -1.43 10.61 14.74
N THR A 120 -0.51 10.14 13.91
CA THR A 120 -0.41 10.62 12.52
C THR A 120 -1.68 10.30 11.73
N ASP A 121 -1.89 11.07 10.65
CA ASP A 121 -2.72 10.61 9.55
C ASP A 121 -2.09 9.36 8.88
N TYR A 122 -2.80 8.74 7.94
CA TYR A 122 -2.25 7.68 7.10
C TYR A 122 -1.13 8.25 6.23
N ILE A 123 0.11 7.82 6.49
CA ILE A 123 1.28 8.23 5.71
C ILE A 123 1.53 7.15 4.65
N PRO A 124 1.50 7.49 3.35
CA PRO A 124 1.76 6.52 2.29
C PRO A 124 3.22 6.05 2.33
N VAL A 125 3.42 4.75 2.12
CA VAL A 125 4.73 4.10 2.10
C VAL A 125 4.80 3.02 1.04
N MET A 126 6.02 2.67 0.65
CA MET A 126 6.28 1.61 -0.31
C MET A 126 6.55 0.28 0.42
N PRO A 127 5.83 -0.81 0.09
CA PRO A 127 6.15 -2.15 0.58
C PRO A 127 7.61 -2.53 0.32
N GLY A 128 8.25 -3.20 1.28
CA GLY A 128 9.63 -3.67 1.18
C GLY A 128 10.71 -2.58 1.29
N ALA A 129 10.34 -1.29 1.29
CA ALA A 129 11.29 -0.21 1.47
C ALA A 129 11.58 0.06 2.96
N GLU A 130 12.78 0.57 3.22
CA GLU A 130 13.21 0.98 4.57
C GLU A 130 12.84 2.43 4.86
N TYR A 131 12.53 2.71 6.12
CA TYR A 131 12.24 4.04 6.65
C TYR A 131 12.85 4.20 8.03
N ILE A 132 13.11 5.44 8.43
CA ILE A 132 13.68 5.81 9.72
C ILE A 132 12.89 6.97 10.33
N LEU A 133 12.65 6.89 11.63
CA LEU A 133 11.98 7.92 12.42
C LEU A 133 12.98 8.72 13.25
N SER A 134 12.80 10.04 13.34
CA SER A 134 13.63 10.89 14.21
C SER A 134 13.35 10.68 15.70
N SER A 135 12.18 10.14 16.04
CA SER A 135 11.79 9.77 17.40
C SER A 135 11.14 8.40 17.42
N GLY A 136 11.44 7.62 18.44
CA GLY A 136 10.87 6.29 18.63
C GLY A 136 9.37 6.34 18.92
N THR A 137 8.71 5.20 18.72
CA THR A 137 7.30 5.01 19.05
C THR A 137 7.04 3.59 19.54
N GLN A 138 6.16 3.49 20.53
CA GLN A 138 5.71 2.21 21.08
C GLN A 138 4.72 1.51 20.16
N VAL A 139 3.98 2.25 19.32
CA VAL A 139 2.98 1.69 18.42
C VAL A 139 3.04 2.38 17.06
N LEU A 140 3.49 1.62 16.07
CA LEU A 140 3.39 1.93 14.65
C LEU A 140 2.59 0.80 13.98
N CYS A 141 1.46 1.14 13.38
CA CYS A 141 0.62 0.22 12.64
C CYS A 141 0.81 0.39 11.13
N PHE A 142 0.81 -0.73 10.42
CA PHE A 142 0.82 -0.80 8.97
C PHE A 142 -0.57 -1.14 8.44
N TYR A 143 -0.87 -0.66 7.24
CA TYR A 143 -2.17 -0.84 6.61
C TYR A 143 -2.01 -1.15 5.12
N ASP A 144 -2.93 -1.94 4.58
CA ASP A 144 -3.01 -2.19 3.15
C ASP A 144 -3.62 -1.00 2.37
N GLN A 145 -3.78 -1.17 1.06
CA GLN A 145 -4.35 -0.16 0.16
C GLN A 145 -5.79 0.27 0.55
N ASP A 146 -6.53 -0.60 1.23
CA ASP A 146 -7.93 -0.43 1.61
C ASP A 146 -8.03 0.11 3.05
N MET A 147 -6.89 0.57 3.61
CA MET A 147 -6.74 1.08 4.97
C MET A 147 -7.06 0.04 6.06
N ALA A 148 -7.08 -1.25 5.72
CA ALA A 148 -7.21 -2.31 6.69
C ALA A 148 -5.85 -2.57 7.35
N LYS A 149 -5.85 -2.68 8.68
CA LYS A 149 -4.61 -2.89 9.45
C LYS A 149 -4.02 -4.26 9.12
N THR A 150 -2.73 -4.29 8.77
CA THR A 150 -1.99 -5.52 8.45
C THR A 150 -1.18 -5.98 9.67
N SER A 151 -0.22 -5.18 10.11
CA SER A 151 0.73 -5.51 11.18
C SER A 151 1.04 -4.30 12.05
N HIS A 152 1.84 -4.49 13.11
CA HIS A 152 2.33 -3.39 13.94
C HIS A 152 3.72 -3.71 14.48
N ILE A 153 4.47 -2.67 14.83
CA ILE A 153 5.79 -2.76 15.48
C ILE A 153 5.93 -1.70 16.56
N SER A 154 6.96 -1.88 17.40
CA SER A 154 7.53 -0.84 18.26
C SER A 154 8.95 -0.58 17.76
N ILE A 155 9.37 0.68 17.71
CA ILE A 155 10.65 1.06 17.13
C ILE A 155 11.32 2.17 17.94
N GLY A 156 12.65 2.04 18.11
CA GLY A 156 13.47 3.04 18.78
C GLY A 156 13.67 4.30 17.95
N SER A 157 14.13 5.36 18.60
CA SER A 157 14.57 6.59 17.92
C SER A 157 15.71 6.29 16.94
N ALA A 158 15.72 6.96 15.79
CA ALA A 158 16.77 6.85 14.79
C ALA A 158 17.11 5.39 14.40
N THR A 159 16.11 4.51 14.47
CA THR A 159 16.24 3.10 14.09
C THR A 159 15.44 2.87 12.80
N ALA A 160 16.10 2.33 11.78
CA ALA A 160 15.46 2.00 10.53
C ALA A 160 14.57 0.75 10.67
N PHE A 161 13.51 0.68 9.88
CA PHE A 161 12.62 -0.47 9.77
C PHE A 161 12.18 -0.67 8.33
N THR A 162 11.89 -1.93 7.97
CA THR A 162 11.36 -2.27 6.66
C THR A 162 9.83 -2.33 6.70
N VAL A 163 9.17 -1.71 5.73
CA VAL A 163 7.72 -1.80 5.56
C VAL A 163 7.37 -3.23 5.10
N PRO A 164 6.48 -3.94 5.82
CA PRO A 164 6.08 -5.29 5.41
C PRO A 164 5.42 -5.30 4.04
N GLU A 165 5.62 -6.39 3.30
CA GLU A 165 4.95 -6.61 2.02
C GLU A 165 3.43 -6.49 2.15
N GLY A 166 2.79 -5.91 1.13
CA GLY A 166 1.35 -5.64 1.12
C GLY A 166 0.88 -4.48 2.00
N SER A 167 1.79 -3.76 2.67
CA SER A 167 1.47 -2.56 3.45
C SER A 167 1.82 -1.28 2.68
N PHE A 168 0.83 -0.42 2.47
CA PHE A 168 0.93 0.79 1.64
C PHE A 168 0.76 2.09 2.44
N TYR A 169 0.36 1.96 3.71
CA TYR A 169 0.31 3.09 4.63
C TYR A 169 0.85 2.67 6.00
N LEU A 170 1.31 3.66 6.74
CA LEU A 170 1.59 3.50 8.17
C LEU A 170 0.96 4.63 8.98
N ARG A 171 0.75 4.35 10.26
CA ARG A 171 0.40 5.34 11.28
C ARG A 171 1.15 5.04 12.56
N PHE A 172 1.48 6.06 13.31
CA PHE A 172 2.08 5.87 14.63
C PHE A 172 1.64 6.94 15.60
N GLN A 173 1.79 6.64 16.88
CA GLN A 173 1.57 7.60 17.95
C GLN A 173 2.88 8.21 18.43
N SER A 174 2.82 9.41 19.00
CA SER A 174 3.95 9.99 19.72
C SER A 174 3.48 10.91 20.86
N THR A 175 4.40 11.15 21.79
CA THR A 175 4.25 11.99 22.97
C THR A 175 5.64 12.50 23.38
N PRO A 176 5.79 13.70 23.96
CA PRO A 176 4.77 14.74 24.20
C PRO A 176 4.25 15.38 22.92
N LEU A 177 3.14 16.14 22.98
CA LEU A 177 2.55 16.81 21.80
C LEU A 177 3.54 17.74 21.09
N THR A 178 4.44 18.39 21.83
CA THR A 178 5.49 19.27 21.28
C THR A 178 6.52 18.53 20.43
N ALA A 179 6.64 17.21 20.56
CA ALA A 179 7.56 16.41 19.76
C ALA A 179 7.24 16.47 18.25
N LYS A 180 6.00 16.81 17.86
CA LYS A 180 5.59 16.93 16.46
C LYS A 180 6.38 18.01 15.69
N ASP A 181 6.91 19.03 16.36
CA ASP A 181 7.63 20.11 15.69
C ASP A 181 9.03 19.72 15.19
N ALA A 182 9.58 18.60 15.67
CA ALA A 182 10.87 18.06 15.26
C ALA A 182 10.79 16.62 14.70
N LEU A 183 9.58 16.08 14.59
CA LEU A 183 9.36 14.71 14.14
C LEU A 183 9.58 14.59 12.62
N MET A 184 10.31 13.55 12.23
CA MET A 184 10.56 13.21 10.84
C MET A 184 10.34 11.73 10.63
N LEU A 185 9.72 11.40 9.50
CA LEU A 185 9.73 10.07 8.91
C LEU A 185 10.41 10.20 7.55
N ILE A 186 11.53 9.50 7.39
CA ILE A 186 12.38 9.59 6.20
C ILE A 186 12.47 8.20 5.58
N ARG A 187 12.43 8.12 4.25
CA ARG A 187 12.74 6.87 3.54
C ARG A 187 14.25 6.64 3.56
N GLY A 188 14.66 5.40 3.82
CA GLY A 188 16.04 4.97 3.95
C GLY A 188 16.45 4.72 5.38
N THR A 189 17.77 4.65 5.60
CA THR A 189 18.36 4.17 6.86
C THR A 189 19.08 5.26 7.65
N ALA A 190 19.09 6.50 7.17
CA ALA A 190 19.76 7.62 7.81
C ALA A 190 18.86 8.85 7.88
N LEU A 191 18.92 9.56 9.00
CA LEU A 191 18.26 10.86 9.16
C LEU A 191 19.13 11.96 8.51
N PRO A 192 18.51 13.04 7.99
CA PRO A 192 19.25 14.24 7.60
C PRO A 192 19.99 14.85 8.80
N SER A 193 21.05 15.61 8.53
CA SER A 193 21.87 16.27 9.56
C SER A 193 21.15 17.36 10.35
N ALA A 194 19.99 17.80 9.86
CA ALA A 194 19.12 18.78 10.51
C ALA A 194 17.65 18.43 10.25
N TYR A 195 16.76 19.00 11.06
CA TYR A 195 15.33 18.89 10.83
C TYR A 195 14.94 19.47 9.46
N ILE A 196 14.13 18.72 8.72
CA ILE A 196 13.47 19.19 7.50
C ILE A 196 11.95 19.11 7.68
N GLY A 197 11.25 20.18 7.27
CA GLY A 197 9.80 20.24 7.30
C GLY A 197 9.17 19.27 6.30
N PHE A 198 7.89 18.96 6.50
CA PHE A 198 7.10 18.12 5.59
C PHE A 198 7.27 18.56 4.13
N GLY A 199 7.63 17.63 3.25
CA GLY A 199 7.79 17.88 1.81
C GLY A 199 8.92 18.81 1.40
N THR A 200 9.72 19.33 2.35
CA THR A 200 10.84 20.25 2.05
C THR A 200 12.12 19.50 1.68
N LEU A 201 13.02 20.22 1.00
CA LEU A 201 14.37 19.75 0.67
C LEU A 201 15.35 20.00 1.82
N THR A 202 16.41 19.22 1.87
CA THR A 202 17.57 19.52 2.74
C THR A 202 18.34 20.73 2.21
N THR A 203 19.06 21.42 3.10
CA THR A 203 19.93 22.53 2.73
C THR A 203 20.99 22.14 1.69
N ALA A 204 21.53 20.92 1.80
CA ALA A 204 22.53 20.40 0.87
C ALA A 204 21.94 20.25 -0.55
N GLU A 205 20.69 19.77 -0.66
CA GLU A 205 19.99 19.61 -1.93
C GLU A 205 19.61 20.96 -2.54
N VAL A 206 19.11 21.90 -1.73
CA VAL A 206 18.85 23.27 -2.20
C VAL A 206 20.13 23.92 -2.72
N THR A 207 21.25 23.71 -2.04
CA THR A 207 22.56 24.24 -2.46
C THR A 207 23.01 23.59 -3.76
N THR A 208 22.86 22.26 -3.89
CA THR A 208 23.26 21.53 -5.09
C THR A 208 22.44 21.96 -6.31
N LEU A 209 21.11 22.09 -6.15
CA LEU A 209 20.22 22.55 -7.21
C LEU A 209 20.54 24.00 -7.61
N SER A 210 20.66 24.90 -6.64
CA SER A 210 20.97 26.31 -6.91
C SER A 210 22.35 26.50 -7.56
N GLN A 211 23.37 25.72 -7.15
CA GLN A 211 24.69 25.73 -7.80
C GLN A 211 24.64 25.14 -9.21
N GLY A 212 23.93 24.03 -9.41
CA GLY A 212 23.78 23.41 -10.73
C GLY A 212 23.07 24.33 -11.73
N ILE A 213 22.02 25.04 -11.30
CA ILE A 213 21.34 26.08 -12.08
C ILE A 213 22.31 27.25 -12.35
N ALA A 214 23.01 27.74 -11.33
CA ALA A 214 23.96 28.83 -11.47
C ALA A 214 25.15 28.50 -12.40
N TRP A 215 25.51 27.23 -12.52
CA TRP A 215 26.56 26.74 -13.42
C TRP A 215 26.04 26.27 -14.78
N GLY A 216 24.73 26.34 -15.04
CA GLY A 216 24.13 25.92 -16.32
C GLY A 216 24.23 24.41 -16.60
N VAL A 217 24.38 23.60 -15.54
CA VAL A 217 24.45 22.13 -15.62
C VAL A 217 23.07 21.50 -15.42
N LEU A 218 22.13 22.25 -14.83
CA LEU A 218 20.73 21.88 -14.64
C LEU A 218 19.86 22.97 -15.29
N ASP A 219 18.81 22.55 -15.99
CA ASP A 219 17.79 23.43 -16.60
C ASP A 219 16.78 23.93 -15.56
#